data_AF-A0A2M9IAF0-F1
#
_entry.id   AF-A0A2M9IAF0-F1
#
_cell.length_a   1.000
_cell.length_b   1.000
_cell.length_c   1.000
_cell.angle_alpha   90.00
_cell.angle_beta   90.00
_cell.angle_gamma   90.00
#
_symmetry.space_group_name_H-M   'P 1'
#
loop_
_entity.id
_entity.type
_entity.pdbx_description
1 polymer ?
#
loop_
_entity_poly.entity_id
_entity_poly.type
_entity_poly.pdbx_seq_one_letter_code
_entity_poly.pdbx_strand_id
1 'polypeptide(L)'
;MGSRAGSASRGGDTVSRNQELALLLGAVLICGFGHAGSSLAMTGSLPPGLAFHVAVLALPPLLCHLAVRRFAPHADPLILPLATLLTGLGIVLIHRLDVAYQARYNSPTAVGGQIMWVGLAVLGFIAVVIGLKDHRRLQRYPYVAVTVGLVLLMAPAFYPGDVYGAKRWIFLGPLSFQPGEFVKIVIVLFFAGYLTLRRDALALAGRRFMGMYLPRGRQLGPIAAVWVISLLVLVLERDLGTSLIFFGVFVIMLYVATERTSWVVFGVAMFAVGAFVVGSFEPHVHGRVVAWLHPMDIYLPLDQRPDGLISDQAAQALFGFGSGGMLGSGIGQGHPELIGFAGRSDFILTTVGEELGLAGVMAVILLYALLAERGLRTAITVTDPFGKLLAAGLATTLMLQVFVVVGGVTGLIPLTGKALPFLAQGGSAMVANWLLVALLLKVSDTARRPAPVPAADMDAAETQLVRR
;
A
#
# COMPACT_ATOMS: atom_id res chain seq x y z
N MET A 1 34.84 -18.77 -37.97
CA MET A 1 34.77 -17.69 -36.95
C MET A 1 33.77 -18.11 -35.91
N GLY A 2 34.28 -18.59 -34.77
CA GLY A 2 33.52 -19.38 -33.80
C GLY A 2 32.81 -18.55 -32.73
N SER A 3 31.64 -19.07 -32.34
CA SER A 3 31.18 -19.31 -30.96
C SER A 3 31.49 -18.25 -29.91
N ARG A 4 30.48 -17.41 -29.62
CA ARG A 4 30.24 -16.83 -28.29
C ARG A 4 28.74 -16.89 -27.98
N ALA A 5 28.26 -18.08 -27.63
CA ALA A 5 26.95 -18.25 -27.01
C ALA A 5 27.11 -19.19 -25.82
N GLY A 6 26.98 -18.65 -24.60
CA GLY A 6 26.91 -19.47 -23.38
C GLY A 6 27.77 -18.97 -22.22
N SER A 7 27.40 -17.85 -21.61
CA SER A 7 27.76 -17.56 -20.19
C SER A 7 26.98 -16.41 -19.53
N ALA A 8 26.15 -15.66 -20.25
CA ALA A 8 25.62 -14.39 -19.76
C ALA A 8 24.47 -14.45 -18.71
N SER A 9 23.84 -15.60 -18.42
CA SER A 9 22.64 -15.60 -17.57
C SER A 9 22.91 -15.71 -16.05
N ARG A 10 23.92 -16.48 -15.60
CA ARG A 10 24.19 -16.64 -14.15
C ARG A 10 24.85 -15.42 -13.49
N GLY A 11 25.52 -14.57 -14.27
CA GLY A 11 26.20 -13.37 -13.76
C GLY A 11 25.24 -12.22 -13.42
N GLY A 12 24.16 -12.04 -14.20
CA GLY A 12 23.20 -10.96 -13.98
C GLY A 12 22.37 -11.11 -12.71
N ASP A 13 21.93 -12.34 -12.42
CA ASP A 13 21.06 -12.62 -11.28
C ASP A 13 21.78 -12.42 -9.94
N THR A 14 23.03 -12.88 -9.84
CA THR A 14 23.84 -12.75 -8.62
C THR A 14 24.17 -11.29 -8.30
N VAL A 15 24.44 -10.47 -9.32
CA VAL A 15 24.66 -9.02 -9.17
C VAL A 15 23.40 -8.32 -8.65
N SER A 16 22.21 -8.66 -9.17
CA SER A 16 20.95 -8.05 -8.71
C SER A 16 20.64 -8.36 -7.24
N ARG A 17 20.88 -9.59 -6.78
CA ARG A 17 20.63 -9.99 -5.38
C ARG A 17 21.63 -9.36 -4.42
N ASN A 18 22.89 -9.19 -4.84
CA ASN A 18 23.89 -8.48 -4.02
C ASN A 18 23.54 -6.99 -3.88
N GLN A 19 23.00 -6.36 -4.94
CA GLN A 19 22.47 -5.00 -4.87
C GLN A 19 21.29 -4.90 -3.90
N GLU A 20 20.34 -5.84 -3.95
CA GLU A 20 19.24 -5.90 -2.98
C GLU A 20 19.78 -5.99 -1.54
N LEU A 21 20.74 -6.88 -1.27
CA LEU A 21 21.34 -7.03 0.05
C LEU A 21 22.01 -5.73 0.52
N ALA A 22 22.79 -5.08 -0.35
CA ALA A 22 23.45 -3.80 -0.02
C ALA A 22 22.43 -2.72 0.35
N LEU A 23 21.31 -2.63 -0.39
CA LEU A 23 20.24 -1.68 -0.11
C LEU A 23 19.48 -2.02 1.17
N LEU A 24 19.28 -3.30 1.49
CA LEU A 24 18.69 -3.72 2.77
C LEU A 24 19.57 -3.33 3.95
N LEU A 25 20.89 -3.56 3.85
CA LEU A 25 21.84 -3.13 4.87
C LEU A 25 21.82 -1.61 5.02
N GLY A 26 21.77 -0.86 3.91
CA GLY A 26 21.59 0.59 3.93
C GLY A 26 20.31 1.02 4.65
N ALA A 27 19.17 0.37 4.36
CA ALA A 27 17.90 0.66 5.02
C ALA A 27 17.94 0.41 6.53
N VAL A 28 18.55 -0.70 6.95
CA VAL A 28 18.76 -1.04 8.37
C VAL A 28 19.67 -0.01 9.05
N LEU A 29 20.75 0.41 8.38
CA LEU A 29 21.66 1.43 8.92
C LEU A 29 20.97 2.79 9.09
N ILE A 30 20.18 3.23 8.10
CA ILE A 30 19.40 4.48 8.18
C ILE A 30 18.45 4.44 9.38
N CYS A 31 17.70 3.34 9.54
CA CYS A 31 16.75 3.20 10.64
C CYS A 31 17.44 3.06 12.00
N GLY A 32 18.56 2.33 12.06
CA GLY A 32 19.38 2.21 13.26
C GLY A 32 19.95 3.56 13.70
N PHE A 33 20.42 4.38 12.74
CA PHE A 33 20.85 5.74 12.98
C PHE A 33 19.70 6.63 13.47
N GLY A 34 18.52 6.51 12.84
CA GLY A 34 17.31 7.22 13.28
C GLY A 34 16.93 6.88 14.72
N HIS A 35 16.94 5.61 15.10
CA HIS A 35 16.64 5.17 16.47
C HIS A 35 17.67 5.67 17.50
N ALA A 36 18.96 5.59 17.16
CA ALA A 36 20.03 6.11 18.01
C ALA A 36 19.91 7.62 18.18
N GLY A 37 19.68 8.35 17.09
CA GLY A 37 19.49 9.80 17.07
C GLY A 37 18.27 10.24 17.87
N SER A 38 17.12 9.57 17.71
CA SER A 38 15.91 9.89 18.46
C SER A 38 16.10 9.64 19.96
N SER A 39 16.73 8.54 20.35
CA SER A 39 17.01 8.26 21.76
C SER A 39 17.95 9.31 22.34
N LEU A 40 19.04 9.63 21.65
CA LEU A 40 20.01 10.62 22.11
C LEU A 40 19.37 12.00 22.28
N ALA A 41 18.50 12.40 21.34
CA ALA A 41 17.78 13.66 21.39
C ALA A 41 16.80 13.74 22.57
N MET A 42 16.10 12.65 22.88
CA MET A 42 15.06 12.62 23.91
C MET A 42 15.59 12.34 25.32
N THR A 43 16.63 11.52 25.47
CA THR A 43 17.13 11.06 26.78
C THR A 43 18.58 11.45 27.07
N GLY A 44 19.27 12.11 26.13
CA GLY A 44 20.68 12.46 26.28
C GLY A 44 21.65 11.28 26.21
N SER A 45 21.17 10.07 25.93
CA SER A 45 21.98 8.85 25.88
C SER A 45 21.59 7.93 24.73
N LEU A 46 22.56 7.13 24.28
CA LEU A 46 22.29 6.06 23.32
C LEU A 46 21.40 4.99 23.95
N PRO A 47 20.50 4.36 23.16
CA PRO A 47 19.59 3.39 23.70
C PRO A 47 20.38 2.15 24.18
N PRO A 48 20.08 1.62 25.38
CA PRO A 48 20.76 0.43 25.88
C PRO A 48 20.54 -0.73 24.91
N GLY A 49 21.60 -1.46 24.59
CA GLY A 49 21.50 -2.58 23.64
C GLY A 49 21.22 -2.15 22.19
N LEU A 50 21.66 -0.96 21.75
CA LEU A 50 21.52 -0.50 20.37
C LEU A 50 21.89 -1.57 19.32
N ALA A 51 23.00 -2.30 19.54
CA ALA A 51 23.41 -3.40 18.65
C ALA A 51 22.36 -4.51 18.55
N PHE A 52 21.70 -4.85 19.66
CA PHE A 52 20.60 -5.82 19.69
C PHE A 52 19.38 -5.29 18.94
N HIS A 53 18.99 -4.02 19.14
CA HIS A 53 17.88 -3.41 18.40
C HIS A 53 18.13 -3.38 16.89
N VAL A 54 19.34 -3.02 16.47
CA VAL A 54 19.75 -3.06 15.06
C VAL A 54 19.71 -4.49 14.52
N ALA A 55 20.15 -5.48 15.29
CA ALA A 55 20.08 -6.89 14.90
C ALA A 55 18.62 -7.38 14.75
N VAL A 56 17.73 -7.01 15.68
CA VAL A 56 16.30 -7.31 15.60
C VAL A 56 15.67 -6.66 14.37
N LEU A 57 16.06 -5.42 14.04
CA LEU A 57 15.59 -4.74 12.83
C LEU A 57 16.14 -5.36 11.53
N ALA A 58 17.37 -5.90 11.57
CA ALA A 58 18.01 -6.55 10.42
C ALA A 58 17.46 -7.95 10.12
N LEU A 59 17.02 -8.68 11.14
CA LEU A 59 16.62 -10.08 10.99
C LEU A 59 15.45 -10.28 10.00
N PRO A 60 14.30 -9.57 10.12
CA PRO A 60 13.19 -9.74 9.19
C PRO A 60 13.53 -9.51 7.70
N PRO A 61 14.17 -8.39 7.29
CA PRO A 61 14.53 -8.18 5.89
C PRO A 61 15.55 -9.21 5.38
N LEU A 62 16.47 -9.69 6.22
CA LEU A 62 17.40 -10.75 5.84
C LEU A 62 16.68 -12.08 5.56
N LEU A 63 15.70 -12.46 6.39
CA LEU A 63 14.89 -13.65 6.15
C LEU A 63 14.10 -13.54 4.85
N CYS A 64 13.48 -12.38 4.59
CA CYS A 64 12.81 -12.10 3.32
C CYS A 64 13.79 -12.20 2.14
N HIS A 65 14.99 -11.61 2.26
CA HIS A 65 16.02 -11.67 1.22
C HIS A 65 16.44 -13.10 0.90
N LEU A 66 16.66 -13.93 1.91
CA LEU A 66 17.02 -15.34 1.72
C LEU A 66 15.92 -16.11 0.98
N ALA A 67 14.64 -15.87 1.34
CA ALA A 67 13.51 -16.47 0.64
C ALA A 67 13.44 -16.00 -0.82
N VAL A 68 13.58 -14.69 -1.08
CA VAL A 68 13.57 -14.14 -2.44
C VAL A 68 14.74 -14.68 -3.26
N ARG A 69 15.96 -14.69 -2.71
CA ARG A 69 17.16 -15.21 -3.36
C ARG A 69 17.00 -16.67 -3.77
N ARG A 70 16.24 -17.47 -3.01
CA ARG A 70 16.02 -18.89 -3.28
C ARG A 70 14.84 -19.19 -4.20
N PHE A 71 13.74 -18.44 -4.10
CA PHE A 71 12.45 -18.77 -4.72
C PHE A 71 11.93 -17.73 -5.74
N ALA A 72 12.58 -16.57 -5.83
CA ALA A 72 12.29 -15.50 -6.79
C ALA A 72 13.57 -14.77 -7.23
N PRO A 73 14.59 -15.47 -7.77
CA PRO A 73 15.92 -14.91 -8.01
C PRO A 73 15.95 -13.78 -9.04
N HIS A 74 14.97 -13.69 -9.94
CA HIS A 74 14.91 -12.66 -11.00
C HIS A 74 14.00 -11.50 -10.59
N ALA A 75 13.52 -11.43 -9.35
CA ALA A 75 12.67 -10.34 -8.87
C ALA A 75 13.36 -8.96 -9.00
N ASP A 76 12.58 -7.87 -8.89
CA ASP A 76 13.17 -6.53 -8.78
C ASP A 76 14.00 -6.43 -7.50
N PRO A 77 15.26 -5.98 -7.55
CA PRO A 77 16.07 -5.81 -6.34
C PRO A 77 15.67 -4.61 -5.48
N LEU A 78 14.78 -3.72 -5.95
CA LEU A 78 14.40 -2.50 -5.22
C LEU A 78 13.09 -2.62 -4.42
N ILE A 79 12.19 -3.53 -4.80
CA ILE A 79 10.86 -3.65 -4.16
C ILE A 79 10.99 -3.97 -2.67
N LEU A 80 11.82 -4.96 -2.32
CA LEU A 80 12.00 -5.38 -0.93
C LEU A 80 12.70 -4.28 -0.08
N PRO A 81 13.84 -3.68 -0.49
CA PRO A 81 14.47 -2.59 0.26
C PRO A 81 13.57 -1.38 0.50
N LEU A 82 12.76 -0.97 -0.47
CA LEU A 82 11.84 0.16 -0.31
C LEU A 82 10.78 -0.12 0.77
N ALA A 83 10.16 -1.31 0.74
CA ALA A 83 9.19 -1.72 1.76
C ALA A 83 9.84 -1.86 3.14
N THR A 84 11.08 -2.39 3.20
CA THR A 84 11.86 -2.48 4.43
C THR A 84 12.18 -1.12 5.01
N LEU A 85 12.64 -0.16 4.20
CA LEU A 85 12.97 1.18 4.67
C LEU A 85 11.73 1.89 5.22
N LEU A 86 10.60 1.85 4.51
CA LEU A 86 9.34 2.42 4.99
C LEU A 86 8.86 1.78 6.30
N THR A 87 8.95 0.45 6.40
CA THR A 87 8.59 -0.28 7.63
C THR A 87 9.51 0.08 8.80
N GLY A 88 10.82 0.14 8.54
CA GLY A 88 11.82 0.49 9.56
C GLY A 88 11.67 1.92 10.06
N LEU A 89 11.46 2.89 9.16
CA LEU A 89 11.14 4.27 9.52
C LEU A 89 9.87 4.34 10.37
N GLY A 90 8.82 3.59 9.99
CA GLY A 90 7.60 3.46 10.80
C GLY A 90 7.87 2.98 12.23
N ILE A 91 8.67 1.92 12.41
CA ILE A 91 9.05 1.41 13.74
C ILE A 91 9.79 2.47 14.55
N VAL A 92 10.76 3.18 13.94
CA VAL A 92 11.53 4.24 14.62
C VAL A 92 10.60 5.37 15.08
N LEU A 93 9.71 5.83 14.21
CA LEU A 93 8.77 6.91 14.51
C LEU A 93 7.75 6.49 15.58
N ILE A 94 7.20 5.28 15.49
CA ILE A 94 6.27 4.75 16.50
C ILE A 94 6.95 4.63 17.86
N HIS A 95 8.20 4.14 17.91
CA HIS A 95 8.96 4.08 19.16
C HIS A 95 9.19 5.48 19.74
N ARG A 96 9.62 6.45 18.91
CA ARG A 96 9.77 7.85 19.31
C ARG A 96 8.46 8.43 19.85
N LEU A 97 7.34 8.14 19.21
CA LEU A 97 6.03 8.57 19.68
C LEU A 97 5.70 7.91 21.02
N ASP A 98 5.90 6.60 21.17
CA ASP A 98 5.61 5.89 22.42
C ASP A 98 6.25 6.52 23.64
N VAL A 99 7.52 6.95 23.55
CA VAL A 99 8.19 7.64 24.65
C VAL A 99 7.49 8.96 25.00
N ALA A 100 7.13 9.77 24.00
CA ALA A 100 6.45 11.05 24.22
C ALA A 100 5.01 10.87 24.75
N TYR A 101 4.24 9.92 24.22
CA TYR A 101 2.89 9.61 24.69
C TYR A 101 2.88 9.00 26.09
N GLN A 102 3.89 8.21 26.44
CA GLN A 102 4.03 7.68 27.80
C GLN A 102 4.34 8.81 28.77
N ALA A 103 5.27 9.71 28.43
CA ALA A 103 5.63 10.85 29.26
C ALA A 103 4.46 11.83 29.45
N ARG A 104 3.68 12.10 28.40
CA ARG A 104 2.60 13.11 28.41
C ARG A 104 1.25 12.56 28.89
N TYR A 105 0.89 11.34 28.50
CA TYR A 105 -0.46 10.79 28.72
C TYR A 105 -0.49 9.47 29.48
N ASN A 106 0.66 8.94 29.92
CA ASN A 106 0.78 7.60 30.52
C ASN A 106 0.16 6.51 29.61
N SER A 107 0.25 6.69 28.30
CA SER A 107 -0.28 5.76 27.30
C SER A 107 0.54 4.46 27.27
N PRO A 108 -0.10 3.29 27.03
CA PRO A 108 0.63 2.07 26.71
C PRO A 108 1.43 2.24 25.41
N THR A 109 2.48 1.42 25.26
CA THR A 109 3.35 1.40 24.09
C THR A 109 2.73 0.59 22.95
N ALA A 110 2.91 1.07 21.73
CA ALA A 110 2.44 0.44 20.50
C ALA A 110 3.52 -0.39 19.80
N VAL A 111 4.80 -0.03 19.99
CA VAL A 111 5.95 -0.61 19.26
C VAL A 111 6.07 -2.11 19.43
N GLY A 112 5.82 -2.65 20.63
CA GLY A 112 5.88 -4.10 20.88
C GLY A 112 4.87 -4.88 20.05
N GLY A 113 3.63 -4.39 19.97
CA GLY A 113 2.60 -4.95 19.10
C GLY A 113 2.97 -4.81 17.62
N GLN A 114 3.51 -3.67 17.21
CA GLN A 114 3.92 -3.44 15.82
C GLN A 114 5.04 -4.41 15.39
N ILE A 115 6.03 -4.68 16.24
CA ILE A 115 7.10 -5.66 15.96
C ILE A 115 6.52 -7.06 15.76
N MET A 116 5.56 -7.47 16.59
CA MET A 116 4.85 -8.75 16.40
C MET A 116 4.13 -8.81 15.04
N TRP A 117 3.44 -7.74 14.65
CA TRP A 117 2.77 -7.66 13.34
C TRP A 117 3.74 -7.66 12.17
N VAL A 118 4.92 -7.05 12.31
CA VAL A 118 6.01 -7.15 11.32
C VAL A 118 6.50 -8.59 11.21
N GLY A 119 6.64 -9.32 12.32
CA GLY A 119 6.93 -10.74 12.32
C GLY A 119 5.90 -11.56 11.54
N LEU A 120 4.59 -11.35 11.79
CA LEU A 120 3.51 -11.99 11.05
C LEU A 120 3.51 -11.61 9.56
N ALA A 121 3.81 -10.35 9.25
CA ALA A 121 3.92 -9.86 7.88
C ALA A 121 5.06 -10.54 7.11
N VAL A 122 6.21 -10.74 7.77
CA VAL A 122 7.37 -11.47 7.22
C VAL A 122 7.05 -12.94 6.99
N LEU A 123 6.37 -13.60 7.95
CA LEU A 123 5.92 -14.98 7.77
C LEU A 123 4.95 -15.10 6.58
N GLY A 124 3.99 -14.19 6.47
CA GLY A 124 3.05 -14.13 5.34
C GLY A 124 3.76 -13.88 4.01
N PHE A 125 4.69 -12.93 3.96
CA PHE A 125 5.51 -12.64 2.79
C PHE A 125 6.30 -13.88 2.34
N ILE A 126 7.02 -14.53 3.26
CA ILE A 126 7.81 -15.74 2.96
C ILE A 126 6.89 -16.87 2.47
N ALA A 127 5.74 -17.07 3.12
CA ALA A 127 4.77 -18.08 2.73
C ALA A 127 4.26 -17.87 1.29
N VAL A 128 3.96 -16.62 0.90
CA VAL A 128 3.57 -16.29 -0.48
C VAL A 128 4.73 -16.52 -1.45
N VAL A 129 5.94 -16.06 -1.13
CA VAL A 129 7.11 -16.20 -2.01
C VAL A 129 7.45 -17.67 -2.30
N ILE A 130 7.35 -18.53 -1.28
CA ILE A 130 7.59 -19.97 -1.37
C ILE A 130 6.42 -20.69 -2.05
N GLY A 131 5.18 -20.43 -1.61
CA GLY A 131 3.98 -21.16 -2.03
C GLY A 131 3.50 -20.78 -3.43
N LEU A 132 3.61 -19.51 -3.81
CA LEU A 132 3.17 -19.02 -5.11
C LEU A 132 4.29 -19.17 -6.14
N LYS A 133 4.38 -20.36 -6.75
CA LYS A 133 5.38 -20.64 -7.79
C LYS A 133 5.15 -19.83 -9.08
N ASP A 134 3.88 -19.69 -9.47
CA ASP A 134 3.44 -18.97 -10.67
C ASP A 134 2.18 -18.16 -10.35
N HIS A 135 2.26 -16.85 -10.54
CA HIS A 135 1.19 -15.92 -10.21
C HIS A 135 -0.07 -16.17 -11.07
N ARG A 136 0.08 -16.72 -12.28
CA ARG A 136 -1.02 -17.03 -13.21
C ARG A 136 -2.00 -18.06 -12.66
N ARG A 137 -1.61 -18.86 -11.67
CA ARG A 137 -2.53 -19.79 -10.99
C ARG A 137 -3.69 -19.08 -10.32
N LEU A 138 -3.49 -17.84 -9.87
CA LEU A 138 -4.54 -17.03 -9.23
C LEU A 138 -5.65 -16.64 -10.21
N GLN A 139 -5.35 -16.59 -11.52
CA GLN A 139 -6.33 -16.30 -12.58
C GLN A 139 -7.47 -17.34 -12.63
N ARG A 140 -7.27 -18.54 -12.09
CA ARG A 140 -8.29 -19.62 -12.10
C ARG A 140 -9.40 -19.40 -11.08
N TYR A 141 -9.21 -18.49 -10.11
CA TYR A 141 -10.09 -18.35 -8.95
C TYR A 141 -10.68 -16.94 -8.75
N PRO A 142 -11.09 -16.19 -9.79
CA PRO A 142 -11.61 -14.83 -9.59
C PRO A 142 -12.93 -14.83 -8.80
N TYR A 143 -13.81 -15.81 -9.05
CA TYR A 143 -15.07 -15.91 -8.30
C TYR A 143 -14.88 -16.35 -6.84
N VAL A 144 -13.87 -17.18 -6.56
CA VAL A 144 -13.51 -17.48 -5.16
C VAL A 144 -12.95 -16.23 -4.49
N ALA A 145 -12.08 -15.49 -5.19
CA ALA A 145 -11.55 -14.23 -4.68
C ALA A 145 -12.69 -13.27 -4.34
N VAL A 146 -13.61 -12.98 -5.25
CA VAL A 146 -14.69 -12.02 -4.96
C VAL A 146 -15.62 -12.48 -3.84
N THR A 147 -15.94 -13.77 -3.77
CA THR A 147 -16.76 -14.31 -2.67
C THR A 147 -16.06 -14.15 -1.33
N VAL A 148 -14.78 -14.52 -1.23
CA VAL A 148 -13.97 -14.30 -0.02
C VAL A 148 -13.88 -12.80 0.31
N GLY A 149 -13.70 -11.95 -0.71
CA GLY A 149 -13.65 -10.50 -0.56
C GLY A 149 -14.93 -9.92 0.01
N LEU A 150 -16.09 -10.33 -0.51
CA LEU A 150 -17.40 -9.90 -0.02
C LEU A 150 -17.67 -10.40 1.40
N VAL A 151 -17.33 -11.66 1.70
CA VAL A 151 -17.47 -12.22 3.05
C VAL A 151 -16.61 -11.43 4.04
N LEU A 152 -15.34 -11.19 3.71
CA LEU A 152 -14.43 -10.40 4.54
C LEU A 152 -14.94 -8.97 4.70
N LEU A 153 -15.44 -8.37 3.62
CA LEU A 153 -15.98 -7.01 3.64
C LEU A 153 -17.22 -6.89 4.53
N MET A 154 -18.10 -7.89 4.55
CA MET A 154 -19.31 -7.86 5.39
C MET A 154 -19.05 -8.31 6.84
N ALA A 155 -17.93 -8.97 7.11
CA ALA A 155 -17.63 -9.54 8.42
C ALA A 155 -17.69 -8.53 9.59
N PRO A 156 -17.18 -7.28 9.47
CA PRO A 156 -17.27 -6.29 10.54
C PRO A 156 -18.72 -5.91 10.89
N ALA A 157 -19.64 -5.94 9.94
CA ALA A 157 -21.05 -5.58 10.19
C ALA A 157 -21.74 -6.53 11.20
N PHE A 158 -21.24 -7.77 11.31
CA PHE A 158 -21.73 -8.78 12.24
C PHE A 158 -21.00 -8.78 13.58
N TYR A 159 -19.97 -7.95 13.75
CA TYR A 159 -19.21 -7.84 14.99
C TYR A 159 -19.72 -6.66 15.84
N PRO A 160 -19.99 -6.86 17.14
CA PRO A 160 -20.34 -5.77 18.04
C PRO A 160 -19.10 -4.93 18.35
N GLY A 161 -19.00 -3.74 17.76
CA GLY A 161 -17.90 -2.82 18.05
C GLY A 161 -17.80 -1.67 17.05
N ASP A 162 -18.32 -0.51 17.44
CA ASP A 162 -18.08 0.75 16.73
C ASP A 162 -16.81 1.38 17.28
N VAL A 163 -15.80 1.58 16.43
CA VAL A 163 -14.53 2.21 16.82
C VAL A 163 -14.40 3.51 16.05
N TYR A 164 -14.38 4.64 16.77
CA TYR A 164 -14.34 5.99 16.20
C TYR A 164 -15.46 6.23 15.16
N GLY A 165 -16.68 5.77 15.45
CA GLY A 165 -17.89 6.02 14.65
C GLY A 165 -18.10 5.10 13.44
N ALA A 166 -17.28 4.06 13.27
CA ALA A 166 -17.35 3.16 12.11
C ALA A 166 -17.10 1.68 12.46
N LYS A 167 -17.87 0.78 11.83
CA LYS A 167 -17.79 -0.68 12.01
C LYS A 167 -16.79 -1.28 11.04
N ARG A 168 -15.50 -1.24 11.40
CA ARG A 168 -14.40 -1.64 10.51
C ARG A 168 -13.48 -2.72 11.06
N TRP A 169 -13.58 -3.00 12.36
CA TRP A 169 -12.60 -3.78 13.10
C TRP A 169 -13.24 -5.03 13.71
N ILE A 170 -12.49 -6.13 13.67
CA ILE A 170 -12.80 -7.37 14.36
C ILE A 170 -11.70 -7.59 15.39
N PHE A 171 -12.08 -7.76 16.65
CA PHE A 171 -11.13 -8.01 17.74
C PHE A 171 -11.14 -9.49 18.12
N LEU A 172 -9.97 -10.11 18.09
CA LEU A 172 -9.72 -11.50 18.46
C LEU A 172 -8.70 -11.51 19.61
N GLY A 173 -9.22 -11.36 20.84
CA GLY A 173 -8.37 -11.17 22.03
C GLY A 173 -7.47 -9.92 21.87
N PRO A 174 -6.14 -10.06 21.95
CA PRO A 174 -5.23 -8.92 21.79
C PRO A 174 -5.01 -8.47 20.33
N LEU A 175 -5.54 -9.22 19.34
CA LEU A 175 -5.33 -8.92 17.93
C LEU A 175 -6.51 -8.10 17.36
N SER A 176 -6.19 -7.01 16.66
CA SER A 176 -7.15 -6.23 15.88
C SER A 176 -6.99 -6.48 14.38
N PHE A 177 -8.07 -6.95 13.76
CA PHE A 177 -8.10 -7.32 12.35
C PHE A 177 -9.05 -6.38 11.59
N GLN A 178 -8.54 -5.72 10.55
CA GLN A 178 -9.32 -4.92 9.62
C GLN A 178 -9.43 -5.67 8.29
N PRO A 179 -10.58 -6.32 8.00
CA PRO A 179 -10.74 -7.12 6.78
C PRO A 179 -10.52 -6.33 5.50
N GLY A 180 -10.95 -5.06 5.47
CA GLY A 180 -10.82 -4.17 4.32
C GLY A 180 -9.38 -4.03 3.79
N GLU A 181 -8.37 -4.21 4.65
CA GLU A 181 -6.97 -4.19 4.25
C GLU A 181 -6.61 -5.34 3.29
N PHE A 182 -7.15 -6.53 3.53
CA PHE A 182 -6.96 -7.72 2.69
C PHE A 182 -7.89 -7.71 1.47
N VAL A 183 -9.10 -7.17 1.61
CA VAL A 183 -10.08 -7.08 0.52
C VAL A 183 -9.53 -6.27 -0.67
N LYS A 184 -8.68 -5.27 -0.44
CA LYS A 184 -7.95 -4.54 -1.51
C LYS A 184 -7.24 -5.48 -2.48
N ILE A 185 -6.47 -6.43 -1.95
CA ILE A 185 -5.70 -7.39 -2.74
C ILE A 185 -6.65 -8.34 -3.46
N VAL A 186 -7.68 -8.81 -2.76
CA VAL A 186 -8.66 -9.77 -3.26
C VAL A 186 -9.47 -9.19 -4.42
N ILE A 187 -9.88 -7.92 -4.32
CA ILE A 187 -10.58 -7.20 -5.39
C ILE A 187 -9.70 -7.02 -6.62
N VAL A 188 -8.42 -6.67 -6.43
CA VAL A 188 -7.46 -6.60 -7.56
C VAL A 188 -7.33 -7.96 -8.25
N LEU A 189 -7.23 -9.05 -7.48
CA LEU A 189 -7.18 -10.41 -8.03
C LEU A 189 -8.45 -10.75 -8.83
N PHE A 190 -9.62 -10.40 -8.29
CA PHE A 190 -10.89 -10.57 -8.99
C PHE A 190 -10.93 -9.79 -10.30
N PHE A 191 -10.64 -8.47 -10.27
CA PHE A 191 -10.69 -7.65 -11.47
C PHE A 191 -9.65 -8.09 -12.51
N ALA A 192 -8.41 -8.37 -12.10
CA ALA A 192 -7.37 -8.85 -13.01
C ALA A 192 -7.80 -10.18 -13.68
N GLY A 193 -8.32 -11.13 -12.90
CA GLY A 193 -8.79 -12.42 -13.42
C GLY A 193 -10.00 -12.28 -14.34
N TYR A 194 -11.02 -11.55 -13.89
CA TYR A 194 -12.27 -11.38 -14.63
C TYR A 194 -12.07 -10.60 -15.94
N LEU A 195 -11.35 -9.48 -15.89
CA LEU A 195 -11.08 -8.64 -17.07
C LEU A 195 -10.22 -9.40 -18.08
N THR A 196 -9.27 -10.23 -17.63
CA THR A 196 -8.49 -11.07 -18.54
C THR A 196 -9.35 -12.13 -19.24
N LEU A 197 -10.25 -12.80 -18.51
CA LEU A 197 -11.13 -13.84 -19.07
C LEU A 197 -12.20 -13.29 -20.03
N ARG A 198 -12.57 -12.01 -19.89
CA ARG A 198 -13.60 -11.34 -20.70
C ARG A 198 -13.02 -10.28 -21.65
N ARG A 199 -11.70 -10.23 -21.84
CA ARG A 199 -10.99 -9.18 -22.61
C ARG A 199 -11.57 -8.99 -24.02
N ASP A 200 -11.82 -10.08 -24.75
CA ASP A 200 -12.28 -10.04 -26.14
C ASP A 200 -13.71 -9.47 -26.21
N ALA A 201 -14.48 -9.75 -25.17
CA ALA A 201 -15.87 -9.36 -25.01
C ALA A 201 -16.00 -7.87 -24.60
N LEU A 202 -15.05 -7.34 -23.82
CA LEU A 202 -14.95 -5.94 -23.41
C LEU A 202 -14.36 -5.03 -24.49
N ALA A 203 -13.50 -5.57 -25.37
CA ALA A 203 -12.95 -4.84 -26.51
C ALA A 203 -14.02 -4.48 -27.56
N LEU A 204 -15.09 -5.29 -27.67
CA LEU A 204 -16.23 -5.02 -28.55
C LEU A 204 -16.97 -3.72 -28.15
N ALA A 205 -16.94 -2.71 -29.03
CA ALA A 205 -17.59 -1.41 -28.82
C ALA A 205 -19.11 -1.53 -28.64
N GLY A 206 -19.65 -0.81 -27.65
CA GLY A 206 -21.08 -0.68 -27.41
C GLY A 206 -21.70 0.49 -28.18
N ARG A 207 -22.95 0.86 -27.86
CA ARG A 207 -23.71 1.88 -28.59
C ARG A 207 -23.05 3.26 -28.42
N ARG A 208 -22.99 4.06 -29.48
CA ARG A 208 -22.48 5.44 -29.41
C ARG A 208 -23.55 6.34 -28.79
N PHE A 209 -23.25 7.04 -27.70
CA PHE A 209 -24.13 8.02 -27.07
C PHE A 209 -23.32 9.28 -26.75
N MET A 210 -23.81 10.46 -27.16
CA MET A 210 -23.11 11.75 -26.97
C MET A 210 -21.63 11.74 -27.45
N GLY A 211 -21.35 11.13 -28.61
CA GLY A 211 -20.00 11.05 -29.16
C GLY A 211 -19.07 10.03 -28.47
N MET A 212 -19.47 9.45 -27.33
CA MET A 212 -18.72 8.46 -26.57
C MET A 212 -19.29 7.04 -26.75
N TYR A 213 -18.43 6.02 -26.68
CA TYR A 213 -18.86 4.62 -26.75
C TYR A 213 -19.44 4.19 -25.40
N LEU A 214 -20.76 4.05 -25.33
CA LEU A 214 -21.47 3.57 -24.15
C LEU A 214 -21.22 2.06 -23.99
N PRO A 215 -21.02 1.56 -22.76
CA PRO A 215 -20.62 0.16 -22.56
C PRO A 215 -21.76 -0.83 -22.86
N ARG A 216 -21.44 -2.06 -23.30
CA ARG A 216 -22.43 -3.14 -23.42
C ARG A 216 -22.75 -3.70 -22.02
N GLY A 217 -23.93 -3.35 -21.48
CA GLY A 217 -24.32 -3.66 -20.09
C GLY A 217 -24.29 -5.15 -19.69
N ARG A 218 -24.46 -6.10 -20.62
CA ARG A 218 -24.61 -7.52 -20.25
C ARG A 218 -23.34 -8.18 -19.69
N GLN A 219 -22.15 -7.70 -20.05
CA GLN A 219 -20.88 -8.29 -19.61
C GLN A 219 -20.20 -7.50 -18.49
N LEU A 220 -20.61 -6.26 -18.30
CA LEU A 220 -20.24 -5.43 -17.16
C LEU A 220 -21.13 -5.66 -15.95
N GLY A 221 -22.29 -6.31 -16.13
CA GLY A 221 -23.25 -6.61 -15.06
C GLY A 221 -22.60 -7.21 -13.80
N PRO A 222 -21.82 -8.30 -13.87
CA PRO A 222 -21.19 -8.88 -12.68
C PRO A 222 -20.16 -7.96 -12.03
N ILE A 223 -19.37 -7.23 -12.83
CA ILE A 223 -18.40 -6.25 -12.33
C ILE A 223 -19.11 -5.10 -11.61
N ALA A 224 -20.12 -4.51 -12.25
CA ALA A 224 -20.92 -3.43 -11.71
C ALA A 224 -21.70 -3.88 -10.46
N ALA A 225 -22.24 -5.10 -10.44
CA ALA A 225 -22.93 -5.66 -9.29
C ALA A 225 -21.99 -5.80 -8.09
N VAL A 226 -20.82 -6.43 -8.27
CA VAL A 226 -19.80 -6.54 -7.22
C VAL A 226 -19.39 -5.17 -6.73
N TRP A 227 -19.16 -4.23 -7.65
CA TRP A 227 -18.78 -2.86 -7.33
C TRP A 227 -19.86 -2.12 -6.52
N VAL A 228 -21.12 -2.14 -6.96
CA VAL A 228 -22.25 -1.53 -6.24
C VAL A 228 -22.41 -2.17 -4.86
N ILE A 229 -22.35 -3.49 -4.76
CA ILE A 229 -22.47 -4.21 -3.49
C ILE A 229 -21.32 -3.81 -2.55
N SER A 230 -20.08 -3.81 -3.03
CA SER A 230 -18.92 -3.40 -2.22
C SER A 230 -19.04 -1.96 -1.75
N LEU A 231 -19.47 -1.03 -2.61
CA LEU A 231 -19.68 0.36 -2.20
C LEU A 231 -20.81 0.51 -1.19
N LEU A 232 -21.93 -0.18 -1.40
CA LEU A 232 -23.06 -0.12 -0.47
C LEU A 232 -22.65 -0.60 0.92
N VAL A 233 -21.94 -1.73 1.00
CA VAL A 233 -21.40 -2.23 2.28
C VAL A 233 -20.48 -1.21 2.92
N LEU A 234 -19.55 -0.62 2.17
CA LEU A 234 -18.60 0.36 2.72
C LEU A 234 -19.25 1.67 3.19
N VAL A 235 -20.32 2.12 2.52
CA VAL A 235 -21.10 3.27 2.96
C VAL A 235 -21.82 2.94 4.27
N LEU A 236 -22.39 1.74 4.40
CA LEU A 236 -23.01 1.27 5.64
C LEU A 236 -22.00 1.13 6.79
N GLU A 237 -20.76 0.75 6.49
CA GLU A 237 -19.65 0.70 7.45
C GLU A 237 -19.06 2.08 7.79
N ARG A 238 -19.48 3.13 7.08
CA ARG A 238 -18.93 4.50 7.16
C ARG A 238 -17.42 4.55 6.85
N ASP A 239 -16.94 3.70 5.96
CA ASP A 239 -15.52 3.64 5.54
C ASP A 239 -15.26 4.32 4.19
N LEU A 240 -15.19 5.65 4.22
CA LEU A 240 -14.90 6.46 3.03
C LEU A 240 -13.51 6.25 2.44
N GLY A 241 -12.51 5.98 3.28
CA GLY A 241 -11.15 5.76 2.80
C GLY A 241 -11.08 4.50 1.93
N THR A 242 -11.67 3.40 2.41
CA THR A 242 -11.70 2.14 1.64
C THR A 242 -12.52 2.27 0.37
N SER A 243 -13.69 2.91 0.44
CA SER A 243 -14.56 3.07 -0.75
C SER A 243 -13.90 3.90 -1.83
N LEU A 244 -13.20 4.98 -1.48
CA LEU A 244 -12.43 5.78 -2.44
C LEU A 244 -11.31 4.96 -3.09
N ILE A 245 -10.55 4.18 -2.30
CA ILE A 245 -9.50 3.32 -2.84
C ILE A 245 -10.11 2.26 -3.77
N PHE A 246 -11.17 1.57 -3.37
CA PHE A 246 -11.79 0.51 -4.18
C PHE A 246 -12.39 1.07 -5.47
N PHE A 247 -13.05 2.22 -5.38
CA PHE A 247 -13.59 2.92 -6.53
C PHE A 247 -12.48 3.34 -7.50
N GLY A 248 -11.42 3.96 -6.99
CA GLY A 248 -10.29 4.38 -7.82
C GLY A 248 -9.60 3.20 -8.50
N VAL A 249 -9.34 2.12 -7.76
CA VAL A 249 -8.76 0.88 -8.31
C VAL A 249 -9.66 0.33 -9.42
N PHE A 250 -10.98 0.28 -9.19
CA PHE A 250 -11.94 -0.18 -10.17
C PHE A 250 -11.89 0.64 -11.48
N VAL A 251 -11.97 1.97 -11.39
CA VAL A 251 -11.91 2.86 -12.56
C VAL A 251 -10.59 2.72 -13.31
N ILE A 252 -9.47 2.69 -12.58
CA ILE A 252 -8.13 2.58 -13.19
C ILE A 252 -7.95 1.22 -13.85
N MET A 253 -8.36 0.12 -13.22
CA MET A 253 -8.25 -1.21 -13.83
C MET A 253 -9.15 -1.36 -15.06
N LEU A 254 -10.35 -0.77 -15.06
CA LEU A 254 -11.18 -0.70 -16.26
C LEU A 254 -10.51 0.10 -17.37
N TYR A 255 -9.93 1.25 -17.05
CA TYR A 255 -9.19 2.06 -18.02
C TYR A 255 -8.01 1.26 -18.61
N VAL A 256 -7.18 0.65 -17.76
CA VAL A 256 -6.02 -0.15 -18.19
C VAL A 256 -6.44 -1.36 -19.04
N ALA A 257 -7.59 -1.99 -18.73
CA ALA A 257 -8.06 -3.15 -19.49
C ALA A 257 -8.78 -2.79 -20.80
N THR A 258 -9.36 -1.59 -20.92
CA THR A 258 -10.20 -1.22 -22.08
C THR A 258 -9.61 -0.11 -22.94
N GLU A 259 -8.62 0.63 -22.45
CA GLU A 259 -7.97 1.78 -23.09
C GLU A 259 -8.93 2.93 -23.45
N ARG A 260 -10.12 2.97 -22.83
CA ARG A 260 -11.15 3.98 -23.11
C ARG A 260 -11.19 5.05 -22.03
N THR A 261 -10.86 6.28 -22.41
CA THR A 261 -10.90 7.48 -21.55
C THR A 261 -12.29 7.79 -21.01
N SER A 262 -13.35 7.38 -21.70
CA SER A 262 -14.74 7.55 -21.25
C SER A 262 -14.97 6.96 -19.85
N TRP A 263 -14.32 5.84 -19.51
CA TRP A 263 -14.44 5.23 -18.18
C TRP A 263 -13.87 6.11 -17.07
N VAL A 264 -12.78 6.81 -17.36
CA VAL A 264 -12.18 7.74 -16.40
C VAL A 264 -13.09 8.93 -16.20
N VAL A 265 -13.63 9.51 -17.28
CA VAL A 265 -14.55 10.65 -17.22
C VAL A 265 -15.82 10.29 -16.44
N PHE A 266 -16.47 9.17 -16.77
CA PHE A 266 -17.64 8.69 -16.02
C PHE A 266 -17.28 8.37 -14.56
N GLY A 267 -16.13 7.75 -14.32
CA GLY A 267 -15.65 7.46 -12.98
C GLY A 267 -15.48 8.72 -12.13
N VAL A 268 -14.82 9.75 -12.66
CA VAL A 268 -14.63 11.03 -11.96
C VAL A 268 -15.97 11.72 -11.70
N ALA A 269 -16.88 11.73 -12.68
CA ALA A 269 -18.21 12.31 -12.50
C ALA A 269 -19.01 11.57 -11.41
N MET A 270 -19.01 10.24 -11.43
CA MET A 270 -19.65 9.42 -10.41
C MET A 270 -19.05 9.62 -9.02
N PHE A 271 -17.72 9.73 -8.94
CA PHE A 271 -17.02 10.02 -7.69
C PHE A 271 -17.42 11.38 -7.13
N ALA A 272 -17.45 12.43 -7.96
CA ALA A 272 -17.84 13.78 -7.54
C ALA A 272 -19.27 13.80 -6.99
N VAL A 273 -20.21 13.15 -7.70
CA VAL A 273 -21.61 13.03 -7.24
C VAL A 273 -21.70 12.24 -5.94
N GLY A 274 -21.03 11.08 -5.85
CA GLY A 274 -21.04 10.25 -4.65
C GLY A 274 -20.42 10.95 -3.43
N ALA A 275 -19.30 11.64 -3.63
CA ALA A 275 -18.62 12.41 -2.58
C ALA A 275 -19.50 13.58 -2.11
N PHE A 276 -20.16 14.29 -3.02
CA PHE A 276 -21.10 15.37 -2.67
C PHE A 276 -22.29 14.85 -1.85
N VAL A 277 -22.94 13.77 -2.31
CA VAL A 277 -24.09 13.17 -1.63
C VAL A 277 -23.69 12.68 -0.24
N VAL A 278 -22.68 11.82 -0.13
CA VAL A 278 -22.29 11.25 1.16
C VAL A 278 -21.71 12.33 2.09
N GLY A 279 -20.96 13.29 1.53
CA GLY A 279 -20.42 14.44 2.27
C GLY A 279 -21.49 15.35 2.87
N SER A 280 -22.66 15.42 2.23
CA SER A 280 -23.76 16.28 2.68
C SER A 280 -24.72 15.57 3.64
N PHE A 281 -24.96 14.27 3.45
CA PHE A 281 -26.02 13.55 4.16
C PHE A 281 -25.56 12.64 5.30
N GLU A 282 -24.32 12.13 5.29
CA GLU A 282 -23.84 11.25 6.35
C GLU A 282 -23.15 12.07 7.46
N PRO A 283 -23.70 12.13 8.70
CA PRO A 283 -23.22 13.06 9.73
C PRO A 283 -21.74 12.92 10.07
N HIS A 284 -21.23 11.68 10.12
CA HIS A 284 -19.81 11.39 10.40
C HIS A 284 -18.88 11.91 9.31
N VAL A 285 -19.33 11.87 8.06
CA VAL A 285 -18.57 12.35 6.91
C VAL A 285 -18.64 13.87 6.86
N HIS A 286 -19.84 14.42 7.02
CA HIS A 286 -20.06 15.86 7.03
C HIS A 286 -19.14 16.56 8.04
N GLY A 287 -19.02 16.03 9.27
CA GLY A 287 -18.11 16.58 10.28
C GLY A 287 -16.63 16.60 9.84
N ARG A 288 -16.18 15.61 9.05
CA ARG A 288 -14.83 15.59 8.47
C ARG A 288 -14.65 16.58 7.32
N VAL A 289 -15.71 16.85 6.55
CA VAL A 289 -15.71 17.88 5.52
C VAL A 289 -15.67 19.27 6.16
N VAL A 290 -16.45 19.51 7.21
CA VAL A 290 -16.41 20.77 7.97
C VAL A 290 -15.03 20.98 8.60
N ALA A 291 -14.45 19.96 9.25
CA ALA A 291 -13.10 20.03 9.81
C ALA A 291 -12.01 20.24 8.76
N TRP A 292 -12.26 19.83 7.51
CA TRP A 292 -11.34 20.05 6.39
C TRP A 292 -11.44 21.48 5.83
N LEU A 293 -12.65 22.01 5.68
CA LEU A 293 -12.88 23.38 5.18
C LEU A 293 -12.50 24.44 6.22
N HIS A 294 -12.73 24.15 7.50
CA HIS A 294 -12.57 25.06 8.62
C HIS A 294 -11.73 24.43 9.75
N PRO A 295 -10.47 24.04 9.50
CA PRO A 295 -9.67 23.32 10.49
C PRO A 295 -9.40 24.18 11.74
N MET A 296 -9.13 25.47 11.57
CA MET A 296 -8.75 26.37 12.67
C MET A 296 -9.92 26.80 13.55
N ASP A 297 -11.16 26.66 13.07
CA ASP A 297 -12.36 27.10 13.80
C ASP A 297 -12.58 26.28 15.08
N ILE A 298 -11.85 25.16 15.25
CA ILE A 298 -11.87 24.36 16.47
C ILE A 298 -11.33 25.13 17.69
N TYR A 299 -10.55 26.19 17.47
CA TYR A 299 -10.04 27.06 18.54
C TYR A 299 -10.94 28.27 18.84
N LEU A 300 -12.04 28.45 18.10
CA LEU A 300 -13.04 29.47 18.42
C LEU A 300 -13.83 29.08 19.69
N PRO A 301 -14.46 30.07 20.37
CA PRO A 301 -15.46 29.82 21.40
C PRO A 301 -16.53 28.83 20.91
N LEU A 302 -17.05 27.97 21.79
CA LEU A 302 -17.96 26.86 21.42
C LEU A 302 -19.22 27.34 20.67
N ASP A 303 -19.72 28.51 21.01
CA ASP A 303 -20.88 29.17 20.41
C ASP A 303 -20.64 29.69 18.98
N GLN A 304 -19.37 29.77 18.55
CA GLN A 304 -18.96 30.27 17.23
C GLN A 304 -18.45 29.16 16.31
N ARG A 305 -18.41 27.91 16.77
CA ARG A 305 -17.92 26.78 15.97
C ARG A 305 -18.98 26.34 14.96
N PRO A 306 -18.60 26.03 13.72
CA PRO A 306 -19.53 25.45 12.75
C PRO A 306 -20.03 24.08 13.23
N ASP A 307 -21.30 23.80 12.97
CA ASP A 307 -21.93 22.54 13.34
C ASP A 307 -21.20 21.33 12.74
N GLY A 308 -20.96 20.31 13.58
CA GLY A 308 -20.27 19.08 13.18
C GLY A 308 -18.75 19.15 13.27
N LEU A 309 -18.16 20.28 13.65
CA LEU A 309 -16.72 20.38 13.91
C LEU A 309 -16.35 19.67 15.23
N ILE A 310 -15.74 18.50 15.12
CA ILE A 310 -15.54 17.57 16.26
C ILE A 310 -14.09 17.14 16.48
N SER A 311 -13.13 17.61 15.69
CA SER A 311 -11.73 17.17 15.76
C SER A 311 -10.75 18.33 15.54
N ASP A 312 -9.75 18.44 16.40
CA ASP A 312 -8.63 19.36 16.29
C ASP A 312 -7.45 18.79 15.49
N GLN A 313 -7.50 17.50 15.13
CA GLN A 313 -6.39 16.77 14.51
C GLN A 313 -5.92 17.40 13.20
N ALA A 314 -6.84 17.90 12.38
CA ALA A 314 -6.50 18.59 11.14
C ALA A 314 -5.71 19.88 11.41
N ALA A 315 -6.10 20.66 12.41
CA ALA A 315 -5.41 21.89 12.77
C ALA A 315 -4.05 21.63 13.41
N GLN A 316 -3.97 20.65 14.33
CA GLN A 316 -2.71 20.20 14.92
C GLN A 316 -1.74 19.69 13.85
N ALA A 317 -2.24 19.00 12.83
CA ALA A 317 -1.43 18.57 11.71
C ALA A 317 -0.82 19.73 10.92
N LEU A 318 -1.61 20.77 10.65
CA LEU A 318 -1.13 21.97 9.97
C LEU A 318 -0.08 22.73 10.82
N PHE A 319 -0.27 22.81 12.15
CA PHE A 319 0.75 23.36 13.04
C PHE A 319 2.05 22.54 13.03
N GLY A 320 1.96 21.21 13.06
CA GLY A 320 3.13 20.32 12.98
C GLY A 320 3.90 20.46 11.67
N PHE A 321 3.21 20.55 10.53
CA PHE A 321 3.87 20.86 9.26
C PHE A 321 4.51 22.26 9.26
N GLY A 322 3.85 23.23 9.89
CA GLY A 322 4.36 24.59 10.03
C GLY A 322 5.63 24.67 10.90
N SER A 323 5.69 23.93 12.01
CA SER A 323 6.82 23.95 12.94
C SER A 323 8.07 23.27 12.36
N GLY A 324 7.90 22.27 11.50
CA GLY A 324 9.03 21.55 10.90
C GLY A 324 9.81 22.30 9.81
N GLY A 325 9.21 23.29 9.15
CA GLY A 325 9.88 24.04 8.08
C GLY A 325 10.50 23.15 6.99
N MET A 326 11.68 23.52 6.47
CA MET A 326 12.32 22.78 5.37
C MET A 326 13.05 21.51 5.80
N LEU A 327 13.72 21.53 6.97
CA LEU A 327 14.64 20.47 7.42
C LEU A 327 14.16 19.72 8.68
N GLY A 328 13.05 20.16 9.28
CA GLY A 328 12.51 19.59 10.51
C GLY A 328 13.05 20.27 11.75
N SER A 329 12.35 20.08 12.86
CA SER A 329 12.81 20.44 14.20
C SER A 329 13.92 19.52 14.71
N GLY A 330 14.09 18.35 14.09
CA GLY A 330 14.98 17.28 14.52
C GLY A 330 14.22 16.10 15.12
N ILE A 331 14.67 14.88 14.85
CA ILE A 331 14.02 13.67 15.34
C ILE A 331 14.03 13.62 16.88
N GLY A 332 12.85 13.43 17.48
CA GLY A 332 12.68 13.48 18.93
C GLY A 332 12.58 14.88 19.55
N GLN A 333 12.61 15.95 18.74
CA GLN A 333 12.50 17.35 19.21
C GLN A 333 11.15 18.01 18.86
N GLY A 334 10.27 17.33 18.12
CA GLY A 334 8.91 17.81 17.83
C GLY A 334 7.89 17.51 18.94
N HIS A 335 6.65 17.95 18.74
CA HIS A 335 5.50 17.67 19.61
C HIS A 335 4.32 16.97 18.91
N PRO A 336 4.55 15.90 18.10
CA PRO A 336 3.50 15.18 17.40
C PRO A 336 2.49 14.48 18.33
N GLU A 337 2.82 14.33 19.61
CA GLU A 337 1.90 13.85 20.64
C GLU A 337 0.72 14.80 20.91
N LEU A 338 0.78 16.05 20.44
CA LEU A 338 -0.32 17.01 20.54
C LEU A 338 -1.51 16.65 19.63
N ILE A 339 -1.31 15.83 18.60
CA ILE A 339 -2.38 15.34 17.71
C ILE A 339 -3.29 14.31 18.42
N GLY A 340 -2.91 13.89 19.63
CA GLY A 340 -3.69 12.93 20.42
C GLY A 340 -3.64 11.52 19.83
N PHE A 341 -4.66 10.69 20.04
CA PHE A 341 -4.59 9.26 19.70
C PHE A 341 -4.22 8.94 18.23
N ALA A 342 -4.42 9.89 17.31
CA ALA A 342 -4.22 9.68 15.88
C ALA A 342 -2.76 9.87 15.39
N GLY A 343 -1.87 10.40 16.25
CA GLY A 343 -0.46 10.64 15.87
C GLY A 343 0.31 9.36 15.51
N ARG A 344 -0.08 8.21 16.08
CA ARG A 344 0.51 6.90 15.73
C ARG A 344 -0.11 6.26 14.48
N SER A 345 -1.32 6.68 14.09
CA SER A 345 -2.09 6.09 12.97
C SER A 345 -1.89 6.89 11.68
N ASP A 346 -2.97 7.49 11.19
CA ASP A 346 -3.07 8.28 9.97
C ASP A 346 -2.19 9.54 9.99
N PHE A 347 -1.92 10.16 11.15
CA PHE A 347 -1.14 11.40 11.25
C PHE A 347 0.37 11.21 11.43
N ILE A 348 0.87 9.99 11.28
CA ILE A 348 2.32 9.74 11.39
C ILE A 348 3.14 10.51 10.34
N LEU A 349 2.53 10.89 9.22
CA LEU A 349 3.16 11.76 8.23
C LEU A 349 3.37 13.19 8.77
N THR A 350 2.51 13.67 9.65
CA THR A 350 2.72 14.95 10.34
C THR A 350 3.98 14.87 11.20
N THR A 351 4.20 13.75 11.92
CA THR A 351 5.45 13.53 12.66
C THR A 351 6.67 13.62 11.75
N VAL A 352 6.60 13.03 10.56
CA VAL A 352 7.66 13.17 9.55
C VAL A 352 7.85 14.64 9.14
N GLY A 353 6.76 15.36 8.90
CA GLY A 353 6.80 16.78 8.52
C GLY A 353 7.33 17.70 9.61
N GLU A 354 6.97 17.46 10.86
CA GLU A 354 7.43 18.24 12.00
C GLU A 354 8.91 17.97 12.29
N GLU A 355 9.31 16.70 12.37
CA GLU A 355 10.65 16.35 12.85
C GLU A 355 11.71 16.27 11.75
N LEU A 356 11.32 15.91 10.53
CA LEU A 356 12.21 15.76 9.37
C LEU A 356 11.95 16.83 8.30
N GLY A 357 10.95 17.69 8.51
CA GLY A 357 10.64 18.81 7.62
C GLY A 357 10.02 18.39 6.29
N LEU A 358 9.89 19.38 5.41
CA LEU A 358 9.50 19.15 4.02
C LEU A 358 10.43 18.14 3.32
N ALA A 359 11.74 18.20 3.59
CA ALA A 359 12.70 17.25 3.02
C ALA A 359 12.37 15.79 3.38
N GLY A 360 12.03 15.52 4.65
CA GLY A 360 11.62 14.20 5.10
C GLY A 360 10.31 13.73 4.48
N VAL A 361 9.30 14.60 4.40
CA VAL A 361 8.02 14.29 3.74
C VAL A 361 8.22 13.93 2.28
N MET A 362 9.01 14.74 1.56
CA MET A 362 9.34 14.49 0.15
C MET A 362 10.10 13.18 -0.04
N ALA A 363 11.03 12.86 0.87
CA ALA A 363 11.75 11.59 0.83
C ALA A 363 10.79 10.40 1.02
N VAL A 364 9.87 10.46 1.99
CA VAL A 364 8.86 9.41 2.21
C VAL A 364 7.93 9.26 1.00
N ILE A 365 7.43 10.36 0.43
CA ILE A 365 6.60 10.33 -0.78
C ILE A 365 7.38 9.72 -1.95
N LEU A 366 8.66 10.05 -2.11
CA LEU A 366 9.51 9.49 -3.15
C LEU A 366 9.70 7.98 -2.99
N LEU A 367 9.85 7.47 -1.76
CA LEU A 367 9.92 6.03 -1.50
C LEU A 367 8.65 5.30 -1.95
N TYR A 368 7.46 5.86 -1.67
CA TYR A 368 6.20 5.31 -2.17
C TYR A 368 6.08 5.41 -3.69
N ALA A 369 6.48 6.54 -4.28
CA ALA A 369 6.46 6.75 -5.72
C ALA A 369 7.36 5.75 -6.45
N LEU A 370 8.57 5.50 -5.93
CA LEU A 370 9.48 4.49 -6.44
C LEU A 370 8.89 3.08 -6.30
N LEU A 371 8.28 2.74 -5.16
CA LEU A 371 7.66 1.43 -4.97
C LEU A 371 6.49 1.20 -5.94
N ALA A 372 5.65 2.21 -6.14
CA ALA A 372 4.56 2.20 -7.12
C ALA A 372 5.10 2.12 -8.56
N GLU A 373 6.13 2.90 -8.90
CA GLU A 373 6.81 2.87 -10.21
C GLU A 373 7.34 1.48 -10.52
N ARG A 374 7.99 0.80 -9.57
CA ARG A 374 8.49 -0.58 -9.76
C ARG A 374 7.35 -1.55 -10.05
N GLY A 375 6.19 -1.34 -9.43
CA GLY A 375 5.00 -2.13 -9.69
C GLY A 375 4.39 -1.88 -11.07
N LEU A 376 4.27 -0.62 -11.48
CA LEU A 376 3.80 -0.26 -12.83
C LEU A 376 4.77 -0.70 -13.92
N ARG A 377 6.08 -0.56 -13.68
CA ARG A 377 7.12 -1.07 -14.58
C ARG A 377 7.01 -2.58 -14.74
N THR A 378 6.76 -3.31 -13.65
CA THR A 378 6.48 -4.74 -13.70
C THR A 378 5.25 -5.07 -14.55
N ALA A 379 4.19 -4.25 -14.46
CA ALA A 379 3.00 -4.41 -15.29
C ALA A 379 3.27 -4.20 -16.80
N ILE A 380 4.22 -3.34 -17.15
CA ILE A 380 4.62 -3.10 -18.54
C ILE A 380 5.49 -4.24 -19.08
N THR A 381 6.38 -4.79 -18.25
CA THR A 381 7.37 -5.80 -18.68
C THR A 381 6.82 -7.22 -18.73
N VAL A 382 5.84 -7.56 -17.89
CA VAL A 382 5.26 -8.90 -17.85
C VAL A 382 4.49 -9.21 -19.14
N THR A 383 4.59 -10.44 -19.64
CA THR A 383 4.05 -10.80 -20.96
C THR A 383 2.60 -11.30 -20.90
N ASP A 384 2.16 -11.88 -19.79
CA ASP A 384 0.80 -12.42 -19.66
C ASP A 384 -0.22 -11.35 -19.22
N PRO A 385 -1.43 -11.31 -19.82
CA PRO A 385 -2.39 -10.24 -19.54
C PRO A 385 -2.87 -10.17 -18.09
N PHE A 386 -2.95 -11.33 -17.41
CA PHE A 386 -3.34 -11.38 -16.00
C PHE A 386 -2.28 -10.70 -15.12
N GLY A 387 -1.00 -11.05 -15.30
CA GLY A 387 0.12 -10.42 -14.62
C GLY A 387 0.17 -8.91 -14.83
N LYS A 388 -0.12 -8.43 -16.06
CA LYS A 388 -0.18 -6.99 -16.36
C LYS A 388 -1.22 -6.28 -15.49
N LEU A 389 -2.45 -6.77 -15.50
CA LEU A 389 -3.55 -6.18 -14.71
C LEU A 389 -3.34 -6.34 -13.21
N LEU A 390 -2.79 -7.47 -12.77
CA LEU A 390 -2.48 -7.72 -11.37
C LEU A 390 -1.43 -6.72 -10.84
N ALA A 391 -0.29 -6.60 -11.51
CA ALA A 391 0.76 -5.67 -11.09
C ALA A 391 0.29 -4.20 -11.14
N ALA A 392 -0.44 -3.81 -12.19
CA ALA A 392 -1.00 -2.47 -12.30
C ALA A 392 -2.01 -2.17 -11.18
N GLY A 393 -2.90 -3.12 -10.88
CA GLY A 393 -3.90 -2.98 -9.82
C GLY A 393 -3.27 -2.90 -8.43
N LEU A 394 -2.27 -3.75 -8.11
CA LEU A 394 -1.58 -3.71 -6.81
C LEU A 394 -0.80 -2.40 -6.64
N ALA A 395 -0.07 -1.95 -7.67
CA ALA A 395 0.67 -0.68 -7.63
C ALA A 395 -0.26 0.52 -7.47
N THR A 396 -1.37 0.54 -8.21
CA THR A 396 -2.38 1.59 -8.13
C THR A 396 -3.08 1.62 -6.78
N THR A 397 -3.37 0.45 -6.19
CA THR A 397 -3.96 0.34 -4.86
C THR A 397 -3.08 1.01 -3.81
N LEU A 398 -1.77 0.73 -3.84
CA LEU A 398 -0.81 1.36 -2.96
C LEU A 398 -0.77 2.88 -3.18
N MET A 399 -0.68 3.32 -4.43
CA MET A 399 -0.62 4.74 -4.80
C MET A 399 -1.87 5.51 -4.35
N LEU A 400 -3.06 4.95 -4.57
CA LEU A 400 -4.32 5.54 -4.12
C LEU A 400 -4.40 5.61 -2.60
N GLN A 401 -3.97 4.57 -1.88
CA GLN A 401 -3.95 4.62 -0.43
C GLN A 401 -3.01 5.70 0.09
N VAL A 402 -1.80 5.81 -0.47
CA VAL A 402 -0.86 6.87 -0.11
C VAL A 402 -1.45 8.23 -0.42
N PHE A 403 -2.03 8.43 -1.61
CA PHE A 403 -2.70 9.68 -1.97
C PHE A 403 -3.82 10.05 -1.00
N VAL A 404 -4.69 9.09 -0.65
CA VAL A 404 -5.84 9.32 0.23
C VAL A 404 -5.40 9.68 1.65
N VAL A 405 -4.34 9.05 2.16
CA VAL A 405 -3.85 9.33 3.52
C VAL A 405 -3.05 10.63 3.55
N VAL A 406 -2.08 10.78 2.66
CA VAL A 406 -1.26 11.99 2.55
C VAL A 406 -2.15 13.20 2.29
N GLY A 407 -3.06 13.11 1.31
CA GLY A 407 -3.98 14.19 0.97
C GLY A 407 -4.92 14.56 2.10
N GLY A 408 -5.36 13.59 2.92
CA GLY A 408 -6.16 13.86 4.10
C GLY A 408 -5.38 14.65 5.15
N VAL A 409 -4.16 14.21 5.46
CA VAL A 409 -3.31 14.79 6.51
C VAL A 409 -2.80 16.17 6.13
N THR A 410 -2.50 16.40 4.84
CA THR A 410 -2.05 17.72 4.35
C THR A 410 -3.19 18.70 4.07
N GLY A 411 -4.45 18.27 4.18
CA GLY A 411 -5.61 19.11 3.89
C GLY A 411 -5.94 19.28 2.40
N LEU A 412 -5.41 18.43 1.51
CA LEU A 412 -5.79 18.40 0.09
C LEU A 412 -7.19 17.82 -0.12
N ILE A 413 -7.57 16.83 0.69
CA ILE A 413 -8.90 16.21 0.72
C ILE A 413 -9.36 16.02 2.18
N PRO A 414 -10.65 15.73 2.44
CA PRO A 414 -11.12 15.42 3.78
C PRO A 414 -10.44 14.19 4.40
N LEU A 415 -10.32 14.20 5.73
CA LEU A 415 -9.72 13.10 6.47
C LEU A 415 -10.50 11.78 6.31
N THR A 416 -9.79 10.71 5.96
CA THR A 416 -10.39 9.39 5.74
C THR A 416 -10.15 8.41 6.88
N GLY A 417 -9.16 8.65 7.74
CA GLY A 417 -8.84 7.79 8.89
C GLY A 417 -8.18 6.48 8.48
N LYS A 418 -7.35 6.49 7.44
CA LYS A 418 -6.61 5.32 6.94
C LYS A 418 -5.15 5.37 7.34
N ALA A 419 -4.61 4.23 7.73
CA ALA A 419 -3.20 4.10 8.06
C ALA A 419 -2.33 4.23 6.79
N LEU A 420 -1.24 4.99 6.89
CA LEU A 420 -0.24 5.09 5.84
C LEU A 420 0.50 3.74 5.70
N PRO A 421 0.56 3.13 4.51
CA PRO A 421 1.11 1.78 4.32
C PRO A 421 2.53 1.64 4.86
N PHE A 422 2.85 0.56 5.59
CA PHE A 422 4.17 0.29 6.21
C PHE A 422 4.62 1.26 7.32
N LEU A 423 4.27 2.54 7.27
CA LEU A 423 4.83 3.55 8.15
C LEU A 423 3.98 3.73 9.42
N ALA A 424 2.66 3.78 9.28
CA ALA A 424 1.73 3.98 10.39
C ALA A 424 1.54 2.73 11.28
N GLN A 425 1.10 2.95 12.53
CA GLN A 425 0.63 1.87 13.40
C GLN A 425 -0.65 1.25 12.79
N GLY A 426 -0.59 -0.06 12.54
CA GLY A 426 -1.71 -0.78 11.94
C GLY A 426 -1.33 -2.24 11.67
N GLY A 427 -1.75 -3.13 12.55
CA GLY A 427 -1.28 -4.52 12.54
C GLY A 427 -1.68 -5.30 11.30
N SER A 428 -2.99 -5.43 11.05
CA SER A 428 -3.53 -6.09 9.85
C SER A 428 -3.15 -5.37 8.56
N ALA A 429 -3.08 -4.03 8.59
CA ALA A 429 -2.60 -3.23 7.46
C ALA A 429 -1.13 -3.54 7.10
N MET A 430 -0.26 -3.71 8.11
CA MET A 430 1.14 -4.12 7.89
C MET A 430 1.21 -5.45 7.15
N VAL A 431 0.48 -6.46 7.65
CA VAL A 431 0.45 -7.79 7.02
C VAL A 431 -0.07 -7.72 5.59
N ALA A 432 -1.20 -7.05 5.36
CA ALA A 432 -1.77 -6.91 4.01
C ALA A 432 -0.80 -6.23 3.04
N ASN A 433 -0.14 -5.14 3.45
CA ASN A 433 0.81 -4.44 2.59
C ASN A 433 2.04 -5.29 2.25
N TRP A 434 2.55 -6.11 3.19
CA TRP A 434 3.63 -7.05 2.89
C TRP A 434 3.20 -8.21 1.99
N LEU A 435 1.95 -8.68 2.09
CA LEU A 435 1.39 -9.66 1.14
C LEU A 435 1.26 -9.05 -0.27
N LEU A 436 0.84 -7.78 -0.37
CA LEU A 436 0.80 -7.05 -1.63
C LEU A 436 2.21 -6.97 -2.25
N VAL A 437 3.23 -6.65 -1.46
CA VAL A 437 4.63 -6.61 -1.90
C VAL A 437 5.11 -7.99 -2.35
N ALA A 438 4.76 -9.06 -1.61
CA ALA A 438 5.11 -10.44 -2.00
C ALA A 438 4.52 -10.81 -3.37
N LEU A 439 3.24 -10.49 -3.61
CA LEU A 439 2.59 -10.72 -4.89
C LEU A 439 3.25 -9.93 -6.02
N LEU A 440 3.50 -8.64 -5.80
CA LEU A 440 4.16 -7.78 -6.79
C LEU A 440 5.57 -8.30 -7.15
N LEU A 441 6.31 -8.75 -6.14
CA LEU A 441 7.64 -9.34 -6.29
C LEU A 441 7.58 -10.64 -7.10
N LYS A 442 6.57 -11.50 -6.88
CA LYS A 442 6.37 -12.73 -7.67
C LYS A 442 6.01 -12.45 -9.13
N VAL A 443 5.19 -11.43 -9.40
CA VAL A 443 4.92 -11.00 -10.79
C VAL A 443 6.20 -10.46 -11.42
N SER A 444 6.97 -9.64 -10.69
CA SER A 444 8.24 -9.09 -11.14
C SER A 444 9.28 -10.16 -11.47
N ASP A 445 9.39 -11.22 -10.65
CA ASP A 445 10.27 -12.35 -10.94
C ASP A 445 9.86 -13.02 -12.26
N THR A 446 8.56 -13.18 -12.52
CA THR A 446 8.09 -13.75 -13.78
C THR A 446 8.42 -12.84 -14.97
N ALA A 447 8.29 -11.53 -14.81
CA ALA A 447 8.55 -10.53 -15.85
C ALA A 447 10.03 -10.43 -16.26
N ARG A 448 10.96 -10.79 -15.38
CA ARG A 448 12.41 -10.69 -15.59
C ARG A 448 13.10 -12.03 -15.86
N ARG A 449 12.37 -13.14 -15.83
CA ARG A 449 12.91 -14.45 -16.18
C ARG A 449 13.36 -14.46 -17.64
N PRO A 450 14.57 -14.96 -17.95
CA PRO A 450 15.01 -15.14 -19.32
C PRO A 450 14.04 -16.02 -20.10
N ALA A 451 13.79 -15.69 -21.37
CA ALA A 451 13.03 -16.56 -22.26
C ALA A 451 13.74 -17.93 -22.36
N PRO A 452 12.99 -19.05 -22.46
CA PRO A 452 13.59 -20.34 -22.73
C PRO A 452 14.44 -20.26 -24.01
N VAL A 453 15.68 -20.74 -23.95
CA VAL A 453 16.51 -20.87 -25.16
C VAL A 453 15.76 -21.80 -26.12
N PRO A 454 15.52 -21.42 -27.38
CA PRO A 454 14.92 -22.32 -28.36
C PRO A 454 15.74 -23.62 -28.38
N ALA A 455 15.06 -24.78 -28.38
CA ALA A 455 15.76 -26.04 -28.57
C ALA A 455 16.61 -25.90 -29.84
N ALA A 456 17.91 -26.20 -29.74
CA ALA A 456 18.79 -26.16 -30.90
C ALA A 456 18.16 -27.06 -31.97
N ASP A 457 17.91 -26.50 -33.16
CA ASP A 457 17.48 -27.28 -34.33
C ASP A 457 18.47 -28.43 -34.50
N MET A 458 18.05 -29.64 -34.13
CA MET A 458 18.84 -30.85 -34.32
C MET A 458 19.11 -31.08 -35.81
N ASP A 459 18.27 -30.52 -36.68
CA ASP A 459 18.41 -30.56 -38.15
C ASP A 459 19.61 -29.75 -38.67
N ALA A 460 20.09 -28.76 -37.91
CA ALA A 460 21.28 -27.98 -38.29
C ALA A 460 22.60 -28.74 -38.01
N ALA A 461 22.55 -29.83 -37.25
CA ALA A 461 23.74 -30.61 -36.88
C ALA A 461 24.10 -31.71 -37.91
N GLU A 462 23.19 -32.10 -38.80
CA GLU A 462 23.43 -33.22 -39.73
C GLU A 462 24.17 -32.84 -41.03
N THR A 463 24.41 -31.56 -41.31
CA THR A 463 25.12 -31.15 -42.53
C THR A 463 26.62 -30.89 -42.28
N GLN A 464 27.33 -31.83 -41.65
CA GLN A 464 28.80 -31.89 -41.80
C GLN A 464 29.13 -32.87 -42.93
N LEU A 465 29.27 -32.31 -44.13
CA LEU A 465 29.79 -32.94 -45.33
C LEU A 465 31.06 -33.75 -45.02
N VAL A 466 30.96 -35.07 -45.09
CA VAL A 466 32.10 -35.98 -45.21
C VAL A 466 32.75 -35.71 -46.56
N ARG A 467 33.84 -34.93 -46.56
CA ARG A 467 34.78 -34.93 -47.68
C ARG A 467 35.62 -36.21 -47.57
N ARG A 468 35.41 -37.12 -48.52
CA ARG A 468 36.30 -38.27 -48.79
C ARG A 468 37.66 -37.80 -49.26
#